data_AF-A0A849PY27-F1
#
_entry.id   AF-A0A849PY27-F1
#
_cell.length_a   1.000
_cell.length_b   1.000
_cell.length_c   1.000
_cell.angle_alpha   90.00
_cell.angle_beta   90.00
_cell.angle_gamma   90.00
#
_symmetry.space_group_name_H-M   'P 1'
#
loop_
_entity.id
_entity.type
_entity.pdbx_description
1 polymer ?
#
loop_
_entity_poly.entity_id
_entity_poly.type
_entity_poly.pdbx_seq_one_letter_code
_entity_poly.pdbx_strand_id
1 'polypeptide(L)'
;MMGDRDYRNTIKNAIDSIGRELEIEIDADDVKTINLLEVVRCLRRSYYDRTDSKEIERRGFNDLLSGLLRKLEYGSEPKEFSIDDIKLRGHADMIVDDNVILFRPSQSIPESPQAED
;
A
#
# COMPACT_ATOMS: atom_id res chain seq x y z
N MET A 1 -34.83 16.80 5.39
CA MET A 1 -33.93 15.71 4.95
C MET A 1 -32.54 15.94 5.55
N MET A 2 -32.31 15.47 6.78
CA MET A 2 -31.04 15.63 7.52
C MET A 2 -30.26 14.31 7.70
N GLY A 3 -30.87 13.15 7.44
CA GLY A 3 -30.23 11.85 7.71
C GLY A 3 -29.26 11.36 6.63
N ASP A 4 -29.54 11.60 5.35
CA ASP A 4 -28.80 10.95 4.25
C ASP A 4 -27.43 11.59 3.94
N ARG A 5 -27.25 12.86 4.34
CA ARG A 5 -25.95 13.57 4.21
C ARG A 5 -24.93 13.13 5.25
N ASP A 6 -25.37 12.60 6.39
CA ASP A 6 -24.48 12.23 7.49
C ASP A 6 -23.79 10.89 7.20
N TYR A 7 -24.55 9.88 6.76
CA TYR A 7 -24.02 8.54 6.48
C TYR A 7 -22.87 8.51 5.47
N ARG A 8 -22.95 9.30 4.39
CA ARG A 8 -21.86 9.35 3.39
C ARG A 8 -20.56 9.88 3.99
N ASN A 9 -20.65 10.91 4.83
CA ASN A 9 -19.50 11.47 5.51
C ASN A 9 -18.97 10.51 6.58
N THR A 10 -19.85 9.85 7.33
CA THR A 10 -19.47 8.80 8.28
C THR A 10 -18.71 7.67 7.60
N ILE A 11 -19.22 7.15 6.47
CA ILE A 11 -18.57 6.09 5.70
C ILE A 11 -17.22 6.56 5.15
N LYS A 12 -17.15 7.77 4.59
CA LYS A 12 -15.89 8.33 4.08
C LYS A 12 -14.85 8.43 5.19
N ASN A 13 -15.22 9.02 6.33
CA ASN A 13 -14.32 9.16 7.48
C ASN A 13 -13.87 7.80 8.04
N ALA A 14 -14.76 6.80 8.06
CA ALA A 14 -14.41 5.45 8.48
C ALA A 14 -13.41 4.79 7.51
N ILE A 15 -13.63 4.91 6.20
CA ILE A 15 -12.70 4.41 5.16
C ILE A 15 -11.34 5.10 5.29
N ASP A 16 -11.32 6.42 5.48
CA ASP A 16 -10.07 7.18 5.63
C ASP A 16 -9.32 6.80 6.92
N SER A 17 -10.05 6.55 8.01
CA SER A 17 -9.45 6.11 9.29
C SER A 17 -8.83 4.72 9.16
N ILE A 18 -9.59 3.74 8.66
CA ILE A 18 -9.11 2.38 8.44
C ILE A 18 -7.91 2.41 7.48
N GLY A 19 -7.99 3.22 6.43
CA GLY A 19 -6.91 3.35 5.46
C GLY A 19 -5.58 3.79 6.08
N ARG A 20 -5.60 4.73 7.02
CA ARG A 20 -4.38 5.18 7.72
C ARG A 20 -3.75 4.06 8.55
N GLU A 21 -4.56 3.20 9.19
CA GLU A 21 -4.07 2.08 10.00
C GLU A 21 -3.51 0.91 9.17
N LEU A 22 -3.95 0.81 7.91
CA LEU A 22 -3.58 -0.27 6.99
C LEU A 22 -2.38 0.08 6.09
N GLU A 23 -1.98 1.35 6.03
CA GLU A 23 -0.86 1.80 5.23
C GLU A 23 0.48 1.26 5.77
N ILE A 24 1.43 1.08 4.85
CA ILE A 24 2.79 0.75 5.23
C ILE A 24 3.43 2.03 5.77
N GLU A 25 3.72 2.03 7.06
CA GLU A 25 4.40 3.15 7.71
C GLU A 25 5.85 3.24 7.21
N ILE A 26 6.18 4.40 6.65
CA ILE A 26 7.53 4.75 6.21
C ILE A 26 8.02 5.87 7.11
N ASP A 27 9.10 5.60 7.84
CA ASP A 27 9.80 6.63 8.60
C ASP A 27 10.50 7.58 7.61
N ALA A 28 10.03 8.83 7.56
CA ALA A 28 10.56 9.84 6.68
C ALA A 28 12.01 10.22 7.02
N ASP A 29 12.39 10.13 8.30
CA ASP A 29 13.71 10.49 8.80
C ASP A 29 14.74 9.37 8.59
N ASP A 30 14.29 8.12 8.46
CA ASP A 30 15.15 6.97 8.14
C ASP A 30 15.45 6.88 6.65
N VAL A 31 16.53 7.56 6.23
CA VAL A 31 17.05 7.51 4.86
C VAL A 31 17.80 6.21 4.52
N LYS A 32 18.12 5.37 5.51
CA LYS A 32 18.86 4.12 5.33
C LYS A 32 17.95 2.95 5.01
N THR A 33 16.69 3.00 5.44
CA THR A 33 15.67 2.03 5.06
C THR A 33 14.92 2.49 3.82
N ILE A 34 15.19 1.83 2.70
CA ILE A 34 14.49 2.01 1.43
C ILE A 34 13.34 1.00 1.38
N ASN A 35 12.10 1.48 1.31
CA ASN A 35 10.95 0.57 1.15
C ASN A 35 10.76 0.24 -0.33
N LEU A 36 10.50 -1.03 -0.66
CA LEU A 36 10.26 -1.48 -2.04
C LEU A 36 9.16 -0.67 -2.73
N LEU A 37 8.11 -0.29 -1.98
CA LEU A 37 7.02 0.55 -2.48
C LEU A 37 7.53 1.89 -3.06
N GLU A 38 8.61 2.45 -2.50
CA GLU A 38 9.19 3.71 -2.94
C GLU A 38 9.95 3.59 -4.26
N VAL A 39 10.52 2.41 -4.52
CA VAL A 39 11.37 2.14 -5.69
C VAL A 39 10.52 1.76 -6.91
N VAL A 40 9.40 1.05 -6.69
CA VAL A 40 8.52 0.59 -7.78
C VAL A 40 7.52 1.66 -8.25
N ARG A 41 7.46 2.81 -7.58
CA ARG A 41 6.60 3.96 -7.95
C ARG A 41 7.44 5.10 -8.53
N CYS A 42 6.78 6.20 -8.91
CA CYS A 42 7.46 7.41 -9.33
C CYS A 42 8.42 7.90 -8.23
N LEU A 43 9.73 7.85 -8.47
CA LEU A 43 10.76 8.25 -7.48
C LEU A 43 10.58 9.70 -6.99
N ARG A 44 10.16 10.61 -7.88
CA ARG A 44 9.85 11.99 -7.50
C ARG A 44 8.67 12.06 -6.53
N ARG A 45 7.65 11.21 -6.71
CA ARG A 45 6.53 11.12 -5.78
C ARG A 45 6.99 10.55 -4.44
N SER A 46 7.80 9.49 -4.43
CA SER A 46 8.38 8.91 -3.21
C SER A 46 9.16 9.94 -2.40
N TYR A 47 9.95 10.78 -3.07
CA TYR A 47 10.68 11.87 -2.42
C TYR A 47 9.75 12.88 -1.74
N TYR A 48 8.66 13.30 -2.41
CA TYR A 48 7.67 14.19 -1.79
C TYR A 48 6.87 13.51 -0.69
N ASP A 49 6.57 12.23 -0.80
CA ASP A 49 5.88 11.49 0.26
C ASP A 49 6.69 11.48 1.58
N ARG A 50 8.03 11.61 1.52
CA ARG A 50 8.88 11.81 2.71
C ARG A 50 9.03 13.26 3.17
N THR A 51 9.10 14.21 2.23
CA THR A 51 9.47 15.61 2.54
C THR A 51 8.30 16.57 2.69
N ASP A 52 7.23 16.35 1.92
CA ASP A 52 6.00 17.17 1.90
C ASP A 52 4.82 16.24 1.58
N SER A 53 4.55 15.32 2.51
CA SER A 53 3.54 14.28 2.32
C SER A 53 2.16 14.92 2.17
N LYS A 54 1.40 14.46 1.18
CA LYS A 54 0.00 14.86 1.00
C LYS A 54 -0.90 13.70 1.37
N GLU A 55 -2.02 14.03 2.03
CA GLU A 55 -3.02 13.03 2.39
C GLU A 55 -3.54 12.32 1.12
N ILE A 56 -3.59 10.99 1.19
CA ILE A 56 -4.04 10.16 0.08
C ILE A 56 -5.57 10.14 0.11
N GLU A 57 -6.19 10.67 -0.94
CA GLU A 57 -7.64 10.57 -1.11
C GLU A 57 -8.01 9.15 -1.56
N ARG A 58 -8.61 8.38 -0.67
CA ARG A 58 -9.10 7.03 -0.97
C ARG A 58 -10.45 7.11 -1.65
N ARG A 59 -10.60 6.34 -2.73
CA ARG A 59 -11.78 6.42 -3.60
C ARG A 59 -12.78 5.31 -3.29
N GLY A 60 -12.36 4.23 -2.64
CA GLY A 60 -13.27 3.20 -2.17
C GLY A 60 -12.60 2.04 -1.44
N PHE A 61 -13.40 1.02 -1.11
CA PHE A 61 -12.97 -0.17 -0.36
C PHE A 61 -11.83 -0.94 -1.04
N ASN A 62 -11.79 -0.93 -2.38
CA ASN A 62 -10.75 -1.62 -3.16
C ASN A 62 -9.33 -1.13 -2.81
N ASP A 63 -9.19 0.12 -2.39
CA ASP A 63 -7.91 0.71 -1.98
C ASP A 63 -7.42 0.16 -0.62
N LEU A 64 -8.33 -0.44 0.16
CA LEU A 64 -8.05 -1.00 1.49
C LEU A 64 -7.66 -2.48 1.45
N LEU A 65 -8.05 -3.22 0.41
CA LEU A 65 -8.01 -4.67 0.43
C LEU A 65 -6.60 -5.23 0.64
N SER A 66 -5.61 -4.69 -0.06
CA SER A 66 -4.20 -5.07 0.10
C SER A 66 -3.73 -4.92 1.55
N GLY A 67 -4.09 -3.82 2.21
CA GLY A 67 -3.76 -3.59 3.61
C GLY A 67 -4.54 -4.48 4.58
N LEU A 68 -5.82 -4.75 4.30
CA LEU A 68 -6.61 -5.70 5.07
C LEU A 68 -5.99 -7.09 5.02
N LEU A 69 -5.61 -7.58 3.83
CA LEU A 69 -4.97 -8.88 3.65
C LEU A 69 -3.69 -9.01 4.48
N ARG A 70 -2.86 -7.95 4.56
CA ARG A 70 -1.65 -7.93 5.40
C ARG A 70 -1.94 -8.11 6.89
N LYS A 71 -3.12 -7.72 7.37
CA LYS A 71 -3.52 -7.83 8.79
C LYS A 71 -4.22 -9.15 9.12
N LEU A 72 -4.58 -9.96 8.12
CA LEU A 72 -5.18 -11.28 8.34
C LEU A 72 -4.11 -12.29 8.75
N GLU A 73 -4.53 -13.46 9.26
CA GLU A 73 -3.64 -14.52 9.77
C GLU A 73 -2.62 -15.03 8.73
N TYR A 74 -2.99 -14.95 7.45
CA TYR A 74 -2.15 -15.33 6.30
C TYR A 74 -1.51 -14.12 5.59
N GLY A 75 -1.62 -12.93 6.19
CA GLY A 75 -0.91 -11.74 5.75
C GLY A 75 0.59 -11.93 5.87
N SER A 76 1.36 -11.28 5.00
CA SER A 76 2.81 -11.37 5.09
C SER A 76 3.38 -10.43 6.14
N GLU A 77 4.50 -10.81 6.76
CA GLU A 77 5.30 -9.91 7.60
C GLU A 77 6.33 -9.16 6.75
N PRO A 78 6.66 -7.90 7.09
CA PRO A 78 7.71 -7.18 6.39
C PRO A 78 9.06 -7.90 6.56
N LYS A 79 9.84 -7.96 5.48
CA LYS A 79 11.19 -8.52 5.46
C LYS A 79 12.20 -7.47 5.04
N GLU A 80 13.41 -7.59 5.58
CA GLU A 80 14.54 -6.71 5.29
C GLU A 80 15.64 -7.49 4.57
N PHE A 81 16.28 -6.82 3.61
CA PHE A 81 17.50 -7.27 2.97
C PHE A 81 18.55 -6.17 3.11
N SER A 82 19.64 -6.45 3.81
CA SER A 82 20.69 -5.47 4.09
C SER A 82 21.78 -5.50 3.02
N ILE A 83 22.20 -4.31 2.58
CA ILE A 83 23.36 -4.09 1.71
C ILE A 83 24.20 -3.00 2.37
N ASP A 84 25.38 -3.37 2.87
CA ASP A 84 26.24 -2.49 3.67
C ASP A 84 25.47 -1.80 4.81
N ASP A 85 25.31 -0.48 4.74
CA ASP A 85 24.60 0.33 5.73
C ASP A 85 23.18 0.73 5.31
N ILE A 86 22.69 0.20 4.18
CA ILE A 86 21.36 0.41 3.62
C ILE A 86 20.52 -0.86 3.80
N LYS A 87 19.22 -0.69 4.05
CA LYS A 87 18.26 -1.78 4.15
C LYS A 87 17.18 -1.62 3.09
N LEU A 88 16.90 -2.70 2.37
CA LEU A 88 15.74 -2.81 1.49
C LEU A 88 14.61 -3.50 2.26
N ARG A 89 13.51 -2.80 2.53
CA ARG A 89 12.35 -3.34 3.25
C ARG A 89 11.20 -3.62 2.31
N GLY A 90 10.72 -4.86 2.31
CA GLY A 90 9.59 -5.32 1.51
C GLY A 90 8.43 -5.79 2.37
N HIS A 91 7.21 -5.56 1.92
CA HIS A 91 5.99 -6.06 2.57
C HIS A 91 5.01 -6.51 1.49
N ALA A 92 4.85 -7.81 1.31
CA ALA A 92 3.87 -8.36 0.39
C ALA A 92 2.46 -8.31 1.02
N ASP A 93 1.42 -8.55 0.23
CA ASP A 93 0.08 -8.63 0.81
C ASP A 93 -0.09 -9.96 1.54
N MET A 94 0.30 -11.07 0.90
CA MET A 94 0.30 -12.41 1.48
C MET A 94 1.49 -13.22 0.96
N ILE A 95 1.96 -14.17 1.78
CA ILE A 95 2.91 -15.20 1.37
C ILE A 95 2.34 -16.55 1.82
N VAL A 96 2.06 -17.44 0.86
CA VAL A 96 1.46 -18.76 1.13
C VAL A 96 2.16 -19.80 0.25
N ASP A 97 2.67 -20.87 0.87
CA ASP A 97 3.40 -21.95 0.17
C ASP A 97 4.50 -21.43 -0.76
N ASP A 98 5.32 -20.50 -0.25
CA ASP A 98 6.39 -19.78 -0.98
C ASP A 98 5.91 -18.94 -2.19
N ASN A 99 4.60 -18.75 -2.35
CA ASN A 99 4.03 -17.86 -3.36
C ASN A 99 3.82 -16.47 -2.80
N VAL A 100 4.33 -15.45 -3.51
CA VAL A 100 4.07 -14.05 -3.21
C VAL A 100 2.80 -13.61 -3.92
N ILE A 101 1.79 -13.19 -3.15
CA ILE A 101 0.53 -12.70 -3.69
C ILE A 101 0.44 -11.19 -3.45
N LEU A 102 0.19 -10.45 -4.52
CA LEU A 102 -0.02 -9.00 -4.51
C LEU A 102 -1.41 -8.69 -5.04
N PHE A 103 -2.25 -8.04 -4.23
CA PHE A 103 -3.58 -7.60 -4.64
C PHE A 103 -3.54 -6.17 -5.16
N ARG A 104 -3.91 -5.96 -6.42
CA ARG A 104 -3.94 -4.62 -7.03
C ARG A 104 -5.29 -4.38 -7.68
N PRO A 105 -6.10 -3.42 -7.21
CA PRO A 105 -7.34 -3.09 -7.86
C PRO A 105 -7.06 -2.44 -9.21
N SER A 106 -7.82 -2.85 -10.23
CA SER A 106 -7.74 -2.29 -11.58
C SER A 106 -9.14 -2.04 -12.13
N GLN A 107 -9.28 -0.99 -12.95
CA GLN A 107 -10.52 -0.69 -13.65
C GLN A 107 -10.69 -1.55 -14.92
N SER A 108 -9.59 -2.07 -15.44
CA SER A 108 -9.56 -2.94 -16.62
C SER A 108 -8.86 -4.25 -16.27
N ILE A 109 -9.21 -5.29 -17.02
CA ILE A 109 -8.45 -6.54 -16.97
C ILE A 109 -7.05 -6.24 -17.49
N PRO A 110 -5.99 -6.55 -16.73
CA PRO A 110 -4.63 -6.38 -17.22
C PRO A 110 -4.43 -7.24 -18.46
N GLU A 111 -3.84 -6.66 -19.51
CA GLU A 111 -3.43 -7.44 -20.67
C GLU A 111 -2.44 -8.51 -20.22
N SER A 112 -2.68 -9.75 -20.62
CA SER A 112 -1.68 -10.79 -20.42
C SER A 112 -0.46 -10.40 -21.25
N PRO A 113 0.77 -10.45 -20.69
CA PRO A 113 1.95 -10.22 -21.50
C PRO A 113 1.90 -11.19 -22.68
N GLN A 114 2.03 -10.66 -23.89
CA GLN A 114 2.22 -11.52 -25.05
C GLN A 114 3.54 -12.25 -24.84
N ALA A 115 3.52 -13.58 -24.94
CA ALA A 115 4.76 -14.32 -25.07
C ALA A 115 5.45 -13.78 -26.33
N GLU A 116 6.69 -13.31 -26.20
CA GLU A 116 7.55 -13.20 -27.37
C GLU A 116 8.00 -14.62 -27.69
N ASP A 117 7.39 -15.19 -28.73
CA ASP A 117 7.80 -16.45 -29.36
C ASP A 117 9.22 -16.33 -29.95
#